data_AF-A0A9W5TY11-F1
#
_entry.id   AF-A0A9W5TY11-F1
#
_cell.length_a   1.000
_cell.length_b   1.000
_cell.length_c   1.000
_cell.angle_alpha   90.00
_cell.angle_beta   90.00
_cell.angle_gamma   90.00
#
_symmetry.space_group_name_H-M   'P 1'
#
loop_
_entity.id
_entity.type
_entity.pdbx_description
1 polymer ?
#
loop_
_entity_poly.entity_id
_entity_poly.type
_entity_poly.pdbx_seq_one_letter_code
_entity_poly.pdbx_strand_id
1 'polypeptide(L)'
;MTKKNICGAKKKKNGEPCQNKALKNGRCRFHGGLSRGPIDKKKHSNSLKGNKNAVKTGEYETIAYDTLTDEEKELFGSVPEEVEKQVKGRYKLLEIRTRRLMQRYNEELSKEKPNYKFIDRLEEALTRIDARAYELIRENRELSAKETSEDTSSLDELVDIISKAREQRKQA
;
A
#
# COMPACT_ATOMS: atom_id res chain seq x y z
N MET A 1 -6.17 43.86 -28.14
CA MET A 1 -7.14 43.22 -27.22
C MET A 1 -6.60 43.27 -25.79
N THR A 2 -7.09 44.16 -24.94
CA THR A 2 -6.71 44.19 -23.52
C THR A 2 -7.20 42.90 -22.84
N LYS A 3 -6.27 42.07 -22.34
CA LYS A 3 -6.60 40.86 -21.58
C LYS A 3 -7.59 41.23 -20.46
N LYS A 4 -8.80 40.67 -20.49
CA LYS A 4 -9.78 40.86 -19.40
C LYS A 4 -9.15 40.32 -18.11
N ASN A 5 -9.06 41.18 -17.09
CA ASN A 5 -8.56 40.80 -15.77
C ASN A 5 -9.63 39.97 -15.03
N ILE A 6 -9.73 38.69 -15.38
CA ILE A 6 -10.71 37.73 -14.85
C ILE A 6 -10.15 36.96 -13.66
N CYS A 7 -11.05 36.56 -12.76
CA CYS A 7 -10.72 35.80 -11.55
C CYS A 7 -10.14 34.42 -11.86
N GLY A 8 -8.97 34.10 -11.30
CA GLY A 8 -8.29 32.81 -11.50
C GLY A 8 -8.88 31.59 -10.79
N ALA A 9 -10.15 31.65 -10.35
CA ALA A 9 -10.80 30.55 -9.62
C ALA A 9 -11.83 29.83 -10.50
N LYS A 10 -12.17 28.59 -10.16
CA LYS A 10 -13.21 27.80 -10.83
C LYS A 10 -14.53 27.86 -10.06
N LYS A 11 -15.66 27.85 -10.77
CA LYS A 11 -17.00 27.76 -10.19
C LYS A 11 -17.20 26.37 -9.57
N LYS A 12 -17.73 26.29 -8.34
CA LYS A 12 -17.96 25.01 -7.64
C LYS A 12 -18.97 24.10 -8.36
N LYS A 13 -19.99 24.69 -9.02
CA LYS A 13 -21.10 23.95 -9.63
C LYS A 13 -20.68 23.09 -10.84
N ASN A 14 -19.79 23.61 -11.68
CA ASN A 14 -19.48 23.02 -12.99
C ASN A 14 -17.99 23.04 -13.35
N GLY A 15 -17.12 23.52 -12.46
CA GLY A 15 -15.66 23.54 -12.69
C GLY A 15 -15.17 24.58 -13.70
N GLU A 16 -16.06 25.38 -14.32
CA GLU A 16 -15.69 26.40 -15.30
C GLU A 16 -14.92 27.57 -14.68
N PRO A 17 -14.10 28.30 -15.46
CA PRO A 17 -13.44 29.52 -15.00
C PRO A 17 -14.43 30.60 -14.56
N CYS A 18 -14.10 31.28 -13.46
CA CYS A 18 -14.87 32.40 -12.94
C CYS A 18 -14.73 33.62 -13.88
N GLN A 19 -15.87 34.13 -14.36
CA GLN A 19 -15.91 35.26 -15.29
C GLN A 19 -15.91 36.63 -14.57
N ASN A 20 -15.91 36.64 -13.24
CA ASN A 20 -15.90 37.89 -12.47
C ASN A 20 -14.56 38.62 -12.60
N LYS A 21 -14.60 39.95 -12.52
CA LYS A 21 -13.41 40.81 -12.49
C LYS A 21 -12.51 40.45 -11.30
N ALA A 22 -11.22 40.25 -11.56
CA ALA A 22 -10.21 40.06 -10.55
C ALA A 22 -9.85 41.39 -9.85
N LEU A 23 -9.58 41.29 -8.56
CA LEU A 23 -8.95 42.36 -7.77
C LEU A 23 -7.42 42.25 -7.87
N LYS A 24 -6.69 43.08 -7.12
CA LYS A 24 -5.21 43.13 -7.14
C LYS A 24 -4.55 41.77 -6.90
N ASN A 25 -5.19 40.88 -6.14
CA ASN A 25 -4.69 39.54 -5.84
C ASN A 25 -5.10 38.46 -6.87
N GLY A 26 -5.65 38.83 -8.03
CA GLY A 26 -6.05 37.90 -9.07
C GLY A 26 -7.37 37.15 -8.82
N ARG A 27 -8.07 37.43 -7.71
CA ARG A 27 -9.37 36.82 -7.37
C ARG A 27 -10.49 37.86 -7.25
N CYS A 28 -11.72 37.45 -7.54
CA CYS A 28 -12.89 38.31 -7.37
C CYS A 28 -13.36 38.35 -5.90
N ARG A 29 -14.27 39.27 -5.58
CA ARG A 29 -14.84 39.41 -4.23
C ARG A 29 -15.41 38.11 -3.65
N PHE A 30 -15.98 37.25 -4.49
CA PHE A 30 -16.59 35.98 -4.07
C PHE A 30 -15.58 34.83 -3.91
N HIS A 31 -14.36 34.97 -4.44
CA HIS A 31 -13.30 33.96 -4.34
C HIS A 31 -12.13 34.44 -3.49
N GLY A 32 -12.39 35.28 -2.48
CA GLY A 32 -11.36 35.74 -1.54
C GLY A 32 -10.53 36.92 -2.05
N GLY A 33 -11.00 37.62 -3.09
CA GLY A 33 -10.37 38.85 -3.59
C GLY A 33 -10.26 39.97 -2.54
N LEU A 34 -11.14 39.94 -1.53
CA LEU A 34 -11.15 40.87 -0.40
C LEU A 34 -10.44 40.32 0.85
N SER A 35 -9.87 39.12 0.79
CA SER A 35 -9.16 38.55 1.93
C SER A 35 -7.92 39.38 2.26
N ARG A 36 -7.79 39.78 3.52
CA ARG A 36 -6.61 40.48 4.06
C ARG A 36 -5.60 39.52 4.70
N GLY A 37 -5.87 38.21 4.62
CA GLY A 37 -5.13 37.20 5.36
C GLY A 37 -5.49 37.20 6.86
N PRO A 38 -4.77 36.40 7.68
CA PRO A 38 -4.96 36.35 9.12
C PRO A 38 -4.68 37.71 9.79
N ILE A 39 -5.54 38.11 10.73
CA ILE A 39 -5.39 39.37 11.49
C ILE A 39 -4.11 39.33 12.35
N ASP A 40 -3.87 38.21 13.04
CA ASP A 40 -2.63 37.94 13.76
C ASP A 40 -1.89 36.78 13.10
N LYS A 41 -0.80 37.11 12.41
CA LYS A 41 0.04 36.14 11.71
C LYS A 41 0.75 35.18 12.67
N LYS A 42 1.13 35.64 13.87
CA LYS A 42 1.86 34.82 14.85
C LYS A 42 0.93 33.78 15.47
N LYS A 43 -0.26 34.21 15.89
CA LYS A 43 -1.31 33.29 16.37
C LYS A 43 -1.69 32.28 15.28
N HIS A 44 -1.87 32.72 14.04
CA HIS A 44 -2.18 31.82 12.93
C HIS A 44 -1.05 30.82 12.66
N SER A 45 0.21 31.25 12.61
CA SER A 45 1.35 30.36 12.42
C SER A 45 1.44 29.31 13.53
N ASN A 46 1.25 29.72 14.79
CA ASN A 46 1.22 28.78 15.91
C ASN A 46 0.07 27.77 15.79
N SER A 47 -1.11 28.19 15.29
CA SER A 47 -2.24 27.27 15.05
C SER A 47 -2.01 26.26 13.93
N LEU A 48 -1.04 26.52 13.04
CA LEU A 48 -0.68 25.61 11.95
C LEU A 48 0.35 24.56 12.38
N LYS A 49 1.07 24.76 13.49
CA LYS A 49 2.02 23.76 14.00
C LYS A 49 1.28 22.51 14.43
N GLY A 50 1.68 21.35 13.89
CA GLY A 50 1.03 20.06 14.19
C GLY A 50 -0.35 19.88 13.55
N ASN A 51 -0.77 20.78 12.65
CA ASN A 51 -2.07 20.67 12.00
C ASN A 51 -2.10 19.47 11.02
N LYS A 52 -2.91 18.46 11.34
CA LYS A 52 -3.13 17.27 10.50
C LYS A 52 -4.29 17.39 9.50
N ASN A 53 -4.90 18.58 9.31
CA ASN A 53 -6.05 18.76 8.39
C ASN A 53 -5.74 18.42 6.91
N ALA A 54 -4.46 18.49 6.51
CA ALA A 54 -4.02 18.11 5.18
C ALA A 54 -3.75 16.60 5.05
N VAL A 55 -3.61 15.88 6.17
CA VAL A 55 -3.46 14.43 6.19
C VAL A 55 -4.78 13.82 5.72
N LYS A 56 -4.74 13.12 4.59
CA LYS A 56 -5.91 12.43 4.02
C LYS A 56 -5.94 10.97 4.45
N THR A 57 -4.83 10.27 4.26
CA THR A 57 -4.73 8.83 4.50
C THR A 57 -3.68 8.47 5.54
N GLY A 58 -2.74 9.37 5.86
CA GLY A 58 -1.61 9.09 6.75
C GLY A 58 -0.51 8.19 6.15
N GLU A 59 -0.71 7.66 4.93
CA GLU A 59 0.19 6.69 4.27
C GLU A 59 1.65 7.17 4.14
N TYR A 60 1.84 8.48 3.98
CA TYR A 60 3.16 9.10 3.82
C TYR A 60 3.62 9.86 5.07
N GLU A 61 3.01 9.61 6.24
CA GLU A 61 3.51 10.17 7.49
C GLU A 61 4.87 9.55 7.85
N THR A 62 5.79 10.39 8.32
CA THR A 62 7.06 9.92 8.89
C THR A 62 6.82 9.51 10.34
N ILE A 63 7.15 8.26 10.68
CA ILE A 63 6.99 7.68 12.02
C ILE A 63 8.37 7.46 12.63
N ALA A 64 8.55 7.89 13.88
CA ALA A 64 9.76 7.64 14.65
C ALA A 64 9.43 6.91 15.96
N TYR A 65 10.33 6.04 16.43
CA TYR A 65 10.05 5.15 17.57
C TYR A 65 9.71 5.90 18.86
N ASP A 66 10.34 7.05 19.10
CA ASP A 66 10.10 7.96 20.22
C ASP A 66 8.69 8.60 20.18
N THR A 67 8.08 8.66 18.99
CA THR A 67 6.73 9.21 18.80
C THR A 67 5.61 8.17 18.94
N LEU A 68 5.95 6.88 19.09
CA LEU A 68 4.96 5.81 19.24
C LEU A 68 4.27 5.87 20.60
N THR A 69 2.95 5.64 20.58
CA THR A 69 2.15 5.35 21.77
C THR A 69 2.55 4.00 22.38
N ASP A 70 2.14 3.75 23.61
CA ASP A 70 2.49 2.50 24.30
C ASP A 70 1.87 1.27 23.62
N GLU A 71 0.63 1.39 23.13
CA GLU A 71 -0.03 0.35 22.32
C GLU A 71 0.72 0.08 21.01
N GLU A 72 1.22 1.13 20.33
CA GLU A 72 1.99 0.98 19.10
C GLU A 72 3.36 0.35 19.36
N LYS A 73 4.00 0.61 20.50
CA LYS A 73 5.26 -0.03 20.90
C LYS A 73 5.07 -1.51 21.21
N GLU A 74 3.99 -1.87 21.89
CA GLU A 74 3.63 -3.27 22.12
C GLU A 74 3.39 -3.99 20.79
N LEU A 75 2.61 -3.38 19.89
CA LEU A 75 2.42 -3.91 18.54
C LEU A 75 3.75 -4.07 17.81
N PHE A 76 4.60 -3.03 17.81
CA PHE A 76 5.94 -3.05 17.19
C PHE A 76 6.77 -4.24 17.67
N GLY A 77 6.79 -4.52 18.98
CA GLY A 77 7.52 -5.66 19.54
C GLY A 77 6.88 -7.03 19.26
N SER A 78 5.56 -7.08 19.04
CA SER A 78 4.84 -8.32 18.72
C SER A 78 4.93 -8.75 17.26
N VAL A 79 5.24 -7.82 16.35
CA VAL A 79 5.36 -8.09 14.92
C VAL A 79 6.62 -8.93 14.69
N PRO A 80 6.52 -10.15 14.13
CA PRO A 80 7.70 -10.98 13.87
C PRO A 80 8.64 -10.30 12.88
N GLU A 81 9.93 -10.23 13.18
CA GLU A 81 10.94 -9.71 12.24
C GLU A 81 11.25 -10.72 11.13
N GLU A 82 11.05 -12.01 11.38
CA GLU A 82 11.33 -13.04 10.37
C GLU A 82 10.30 -12.98 9.23
N VAL A 83 10.79 -12.62 8.05
CA VAL A 83 9.96 -12.44 6.83
C VAL A 83 9.16 -13.70 6.53
N GLU A 84 9.73 -14.89 6.73
CA GLU A 84 9.05 -16.17 6.51
C GLU A 84 7.79 -16.30 7.41
N LYS A 85 7.88 -15.90 8.69
CA LYS A 85 6.73 -15.91 9.61
C LYS A 85 5.68 -14.90 9.18
N GLN A 86 6.09 -13.71 8.73
CA GLN A 86 5.18 -12.69 8.23
C GLN A 86 4.41 -13.17 6.99
N VAL A 87 5.12 -13.75 6.01
CA VAL A 87 4.55 -14.28 4.76
C VAL A 87 3.57 -15.42 5.06
N LYS A 88 3.96 -16.40 5.89
CA LYS A 88 3.08 -17.49 6.33
C LYS A 88 1.82 -16.97 7.03
N GLY A 89 1.97 -15.98 7.91
CA GLY A 89 0.83 -15.35 8.60
C GLY A 89 -0.16 -14.70 7.63
N ARG A 90 0.35 -13.92 6.67
CA ARG A 90 -0.47 -13.29 5.63
C ARG A 90 -1.16 -14.33 4.74
N TYR A 91 -0.45 -15.38 4.33
CA TYR A 91 -1.01 -16.45 3.52
C TYR A 91 -2.17 -17.16 4.23
N LYS A 92 -2.00 -17.53 5.51
CA LYS A 92 -3.08 -18.13 6.32
C LYS A 92 -4.34 -17.25 6.37
N LEU A 93 -4.19 -15.93 6.47
CA LEU A 93 -5.31 -15.00 6.43
C LEU A 93 -5.99 -14.93 5.06
N LEU A 94 -5.23 -15.04 3.96
CA LEU A 94 -5.79 -15.12 2.61
C LEU A 94 -6.64 -16.38 2.44
N GLU A 95 -6.16 -17.54 2.90
CA GLU A 95 -6.93 -18.80 2.86
C GLU A 95 -8.26 -18.70 3.61
N ILE A 96 -8.25 -18.14 4.83
CA ILE A 96 -9.49 -17.90 5.58
C ILE A 96 -10.42 -16.92 4.84
N ARG A 97 -9.85 -15.90 4.18
CA ARG A 97 -10.63 -14.95 3.38
C ARG A 97 -11.26 -15.64 2.16
N THR A 98 -10.50 -16.45 1.43
CA THR A 98 -10.98 -17.28 0.31
C THR A 98 -12.14 -18.15 0.75
N ARG A 99 -11.99 -18.88 1.86
CA ARG A 99 -13.07 -19.72 2.41
C ARG A 99 -14.35 -18.92 2.67
N ARG A 100 -14.25 -17.73 3.30
CA ARG A 100 -15.42 -16.88 3.59
C ARG A 100 -16.07 -16.33 2.32
N LEU A 101 -15.29 -16.00 1.30
CA LEU A 101 -15.83 -15.55 0.01
C LEU A 101 -16.54 -16.69 -0.71
N MET A 102 -15.94 -17.89 -0.72
CA MET A 102 -16.56 -19.08 -1.31
C MET A 102 -17.86 -19.47 -0.61
N GLN A 103 -17.93 -19.34 0.72
CA GLN A 103 -19.17 -19.53 1.47
C GLN A 103 -20.26 -18.57 0.98
N ARG A 104 -19.97 -17.26 0.90
CA ARG A 104 -20.91 -16.27 0.38
C ARG A 104 -21.31 -16.50 -1.07
N TYR A 105 -20.37 -16.94 -1.90
CA TYR A 105 -20.62 -17.30 -3.29
C TYR A 105 -21.65 -18.43 -3.36
N ASN A 106 -21.40 -19.53 -2.63
CA ASN A 106 -22.29 -20.69 -2.59
C ASN A 106 -23.67 -20.32 -2.02
N GLU A 107 -23.71 -19.52 -0.95
CA GLU A 107 -24.95 -19.01 -0.36
C GLU A 107 -25.76 -18.19 -1.37
N GLU A 108 -25.13 -17.28 -2.11
CA GLU A 108 -25.82 -16.47 -3.13
C GLU A 108 -26.34 -17.31 -4.29
N LEU A 109 -25.53 -18.26 -4.77
CA LEU A 109 -25.88 -19.14 -5.88
C LEU A 109 -27.04 -20.08 -5.53
N SER A 110 -27.18 -20.45 -4.26
CA SER A 110 -28.25 -21.32 -3.77
C SER A 110 -29.62 -20.63 -3.66
N LYS A 111 -29.71 -19.32 -3.85
CA LYS A 111 -30.97 -18.57 -3.78
C LYS A 111 -31.83 -18.85 -5.01
N GLU A 112 -33.15 -18.79 -4.85
CA GLU A 112 -34.10 -18.93 -5.98
C GLU A 112 -33.86 -17.89 -7.09
N LYS A 113 -33.38 -16.69 -6.73
CA LYS A 113 -33.00 -15.61 -7.66
C LYS A 113 -31.64 -15.05 -7.27
N PRO A 114 -30.54 -15.65 -7.75
CA PRO A 114 -29.19 -15.19 -7.43
C PRO A 114 -28.89 -13.79 -7.97
N ASN A 115 -28.15 -13.00 -7.21
CA ASN A 115 -27.61 -11.72 -7.68
C ASN A 115 -26.28 -11.93 -8.40
N TYR A 116 -26.32 -12.14 -9.71
CA TYR A 116 -25.11 -12.35 -10.52
C TYR A 116 -24.11 -11.19 -10.44
N LYS A 117 -24.55 -9.93 -10.35
CA LYS A 117 -23.61 -8.79 -10.15
C LYS A 117 -22.88 -8.83 -8.81
N PHE A 118 -23.45 -9.49 -7.80
CA PHE A 118 -22.75 -9.74 -6.55
C PHE A 118 -21.78 -10.91 -6.67
N ILE A 119 -22.19 -11.97 -7.36
CA ILE A 119 -21.35 -13.14 -7.68
C ILE A 119 -20.10 -12.70 -8.46
N ASP A 120 -20.24 -11.93 -9.53
CA ASP A 120 -19.12 -11.42 -10.33
C ASP A 120 -18.11 -10.65 -9.46
N ARG A 121 -18.62 -9.84 -8.51
CA ARG A 121 -17.76 -9.11 -7.57
C ARG A 121 -17.03 -10.02 -6.59
N LEU A 122 -17.64 -11.14 -6.19
CA LEU A 122 -17.00 -12.15 -5.36
C LEU A 122 -15.93 -12.90 -6.15
N GLU A 123 -16.19 -13.27 -7.40
CA GLU A 123 -15.23 -13.92 -8.30
C GLU A 123 -14.01 -13.02 -8.55
N GLU A 124 -14.22 -11.76 -8.91
CA GLU A 124 -13.11 -10.81 -9.05
C GLU A 124 -12.31 -10.65 -7.75
N ALA A 125 -12.98 -10.70 -6.60
CA ALA A 125 -12.31 -10.62 -5.30
C ALA A 125 -11.48 -11.88 -5.01
N LEU A 126 -11.97 -13.07 -5.38
CA LEU A 126 -11.23 -14.32 -5.31
C LEU A 126 -10.00 -14.26 -6.22
N THR A 127 -10.13 -13.84 -7.48
CA THR A 127 -8.99 -13.69 -8.40
C THR A 127 -7.92 -12.74 -7.84
N ARG A 128 -8.33 -11.61 -7.23
CA ARG A 128 -7.39 -10.68 -6.57
C ARG A 128 -6.70 -11.31 -5.36
N ILE A 129 -7.39 -12.16 -4.61
CA ILE A 129 -6.79 -12.88 -3.47
C ILE A 129 -5.79 -13.93 -3.97
N ASP A 130 -6.14 -14.70 -5.00
CA ASP A 130 -5.29 -15.72 -5.58
C ASP A 130 -4.00 -15.12 -6.16
N ALA A 131 -4.11 -13.98 -6.86
CA ALA A 131 -2.94 -13.24 -7.32
C ALA A 131 -2.03 -12.83 -6.16
N ARG A 132 -2.59 -12.31 -5.06
CA ARG A 132 -1.81 -11.95 -3.86
C ARG A 132 -1.18 -13.17 -3.18
N ALA A 133 -1.89 -14.30 -3.13
CA ALA A 133 -1.38 -15.53 -2.58
C ALA A 133 -0.19 -16.07 -3.40
N TYR A 134 -0.30 -15.99 -4.74
CA TYR A 134 0.80 -16.36 -5.63
C TYR A 134 2.05 -15.48 -5.41
N GLU A 135 1.88 -14.16 -5.27
CA GLU A 135 2.99 -13.25 -4.98
C GLU A 135 3.68 -13.58 -3.65
N LEU A 136 2.91 -13.87 -2.59
CA LEU A 136 3.47 -14.30 -1.30
C LEU A 136 4.22 -15.64 -1.41
N ILE A 137 3.70 -16.59 -2.17
CA ILE A 137 4.37 -17.87 -2.41
C ILE A 137 5.68 -17.66 -3.17
N ARG A 138 5.70 -16.77 -4.16
CA ARG A 138 6.92 -16.44 -4.92
C ARG A 138 7.97 -15.83 -3.99
N GLU A 139 7.58 -14.84 -3.19
CA GLU A 139 8.47 -14.20 -2.21
C GLU A 139 9.02 -15.23 -1.21
N ASN A 140 8.19 -16.15 -0.72
CA ASN A 140 8.65 -17.20 0.19
C ASN A 140 9.70 -18.13 -0.45
N ARG A 141 9.53 -18.47 -1.73
CA ARG A 141 10.51 -19.30 -2.47
C ARG A 141 11.84 -18.58 -2.64
N GLU A 142 11.83 -17.28 -2.95
CA GLU A 142 13.04 -16.48 -3.06
C GLU A 142 13.79 -16.38 -1.73
N LEU A 143 13.07 -16.31 -0.60
CA LEU A 143 13.67 -16.32 0.73
C LEU A 143 14.31 -17.68 1.06
N SER A 144 13.59 -18.79 0.83
CA SER A 144 14.15 -20.13 1.05
C SER A 144 15.38 -20.40 0.16
N ALA A 145 15.41 -19.88 -1.07
CA ALA A 145 16.56 -20.04 -1.96
C ALA A 145 17.82 -19.29 -1.46
N LYS A 146 17.66 -18.19 -0.72
CA LYS A 146 18.78 -17.46 -0.11
C LYS A 146 19.38 -18.21 1.08
N GLU A 147 18.54 -18.88 1.87
CA GLU A 147 18.98 -19.73 2.99
C GLU A 147 19.78 -20.95 2.50
N THR A 148 19.45 -21.51 1.34
CA THR A 148 20.19 -22.65 0.76
C THR A 148 21.58 -22.32 0.19
N SER A 149 22.02 -21.05 0.22
CA SER A 149 23.37 -20.68 -0.27
C SER A 149 24.51 -20.99 0.71
N GLU A 150 24.20 -21.39 1.95
CA GLU A 150 25.18 -21.89 2.92
C GLU A 150 25.38 -23.41 2.85
N ASP A 151 24.46 -24.16 2.22
CA ASP A 151 24.56 -25.62 2.07
C ASP A 151 24.89 -26.02 0.61
N THR A 152 26.10 -25.68 0.17
CA THR A 152 26.70 -26.28 -1.05
C THR A 152 27.09 -27.76 -0.85
N SER A 153 26.81 -28.34 0.32
CA SER A 153 27.23 -29.69 0.75
C SER A 153 27.03 -30.77 -0.31
N SER A 154 25.85 -30.85 -0.94
CA SER A 154 25.57 -31.94 -1.88
C SER A 154 26.32 -31.81 -3.22
N LEU A 155 26.50 -30.60 -3.74
CA LEU A 155 27.20 -30.37 -5.00
C LEU A 155 28.71 -30.38 -4.80
N ASP A 156 29.20 -29.82 -3.69
CA ASP A 156 30.61 -29.86 -3.32
C ASP A 156 31.07 -31.29 -3.04
N GLU A 157 30.27 -32.11 -2.36
CA GLU A 157 30.54 -33.54 -2.18
C GLU A 157 30.64 -34.27 -3.52
N LEU A 158 29.76 -33.95 -4.47
CA LEU A 158 29.76 -34.56 -5.80
C LEU A 158 30.99 -34.14 -6.62
N VAL A 159 31.38 -32.87 -6.54
CA VAL A 159 32.63 -32.36 -7.13
C VAL A 159 33.85 -33.04 -6.53
N ASP A 160 33.85 -33.27 -5.23
CA ASP A 160 34.96 -33.91 -4.50
C ASP A 160 35.07 -35.42 -4.85
N ILE A 161 33.93 -36.12 -4.93
CA ILE A 161 33.86 -37.52 -5.40
C ILE A 161 34.37 -37.62 -6.85
N ILE A 162 33.93 -36.74 -7.75
CA ILE A 162 34.38 -36.74 -9.15
C ILE A 162 35.88 -36.45 -9.24
N SER A 163 36.39 -35.55 -8.41
CA SER A 163 37.82 -35.20 -8.37
C SER A 163 38.66 -36.39 -7.92
N LYS A 164 38.27 -37.07 -6.84
CA LYS A 164 38.92 -38.32 -6.37
C LYS A 164 38.89 -39.42 -7.43
N ALA A 165 37.76 -39.60 -8.12
CA ALA A 165 37.63 -40.59 -9.20
C ALA A 165 38.47 -40.26 -10.45
N ARG A 166 38.84 -38.98 -10.65
CA ARG A 166 39.76 -38.55 -11.71
C ARG A 166 41.23 -38.78 -11.33
N GLU A 167 41.59 -38.58 -10.07
CA GLU A 167 42.95 -38.86 -9.59
C GLU A 167 43.27 -40.35 -9.59
N GLN A 168 42.34 -41.18 -9.14
CA GLN A 168 42.47 -42.64 -9.21
C GLN A 168 42.67 -43.14 -10.65
N ARG A 169 42.00 -42.51 -11.63
CA ARG A 169 42.18 -42.81 -13.06
C ARG A 169 43.51 -42.34 -13.64
N LYS A 170 44.20 -41.39 -13.00
CA LYS A 170 45.55 -40.95 -13.41
C LYS A 170 46.66 -41.82 -12.82
N GLN A 171 46.35 -42.61 -11.79
CA GLN A 171 47.29 -43.48 -11.08
C GLN A 171 47.20 -44.96 -11.53
N ALA A 172 46.26 -45.29 -12.42
CA ALA A 172 46.11 -46.58 -13.09
C ALA A 172 46.67 -46.52 -14.51
#